data_AF-A0A553IGV5-F1
#
_entry.id   AF-A0A553IGV5-F1
#
_cell.length_a   1.000
_cell.length_b   1.000
_cell.length_c   1.000
_cell.angle_alpha   90.00
_cell.angle_beta   90.00
_cell.angle_gamma   90.00
#
_symmetry.space_group_name_H-M   'P 1'
#
loop_
_entity.id
_entity.type
_entity.pdbx_description
1 polymer ?
#
loop_
_entity_poly.entity_id
_entity_poly.type
_entity_poly.pdbx_seq_one_letter_code
_entity_poly.pdbx_strand_id
1 'polypeptide(L)'
;MKKENLILVLMFGLMLLISVIALSFDYLFPTSVVDKMFNQNVNVVNVKPVIDAEFNEILEQAEVTTLDGKKIADLYTVRVDHTYFYLELYVGIDLDGKVYARDKYVRTKDDTSSSYFPLVRAYLLKNYNGLYYENIQFIDGAAGATTIVVSRTIIKNAVSKVVVFHVGEEEDYIETLLGGKYTLNNESTDGNVTTYDVTYNNADYTVYMASDTGTYYDFQSVNEGSITIYVAVDSDGKITHTLLPEALYGHSGGNFYSATNTFLSGVIGYNLNDPMPDSTTGPTTNSNGSQYLVNQLLLDIQGGA
;
A
#
# COMPACT_ATOMS: atom_id res chain seq x y z
N MET A 1 -42.82 54.42 -0.74
CA MET A 1 -41.42 54.57 -0.26
C MET A 1 -40.71 55.57 -1.14
N LYS A 2 -39.89 56.47 -0.57
CA LYS A 2 -39.00 57.34 -1.35
C LYS A 2 -38.01 56.46 -2.14
N LYS A 3 -37.59 56.88 -3.34
CA LYS A 3 -36.66 56.13 -4.20
C LYS A 3 -35.40 55.66 -3.45
N GLU A 4 -34.90 56.49 -2.55
CA GLU A 4 -33.75 56.19 -1.68
C GLU A 4 -33.98 54.97 -0.79
N ASN A 5 -35.17 54.83 -0.19
CA ASN A 5 -35.50 53.67 0.65
C ASN A 5 -35.63 52.38 -0.17
N LEU A 6 -36.03 52.48 -1.45
CA LEU A 6 -36.13 51.31 -2.33
C LEU A 6 -34.73 50.80 -2.68
N ILE A 7 -33.80 51.69 -3.00
CA ILE A 7 -32.40 51.36 -3.30
C ILE A 7 -31.72 50.73 -2.07
N LEU A 8 -31.98 51.27 -0.88
CA LEU A 8 -31.41 50.76 0.37
C LEU A 8 -31.89 49.33 0.70
N VAL A 9 -33.17 49.03 0.49
CA VAL A 9 -33.72 47.68 0.66
C VAL A 9 -33.15 46.70 -0.38
N LEU A 10 -32.97 47.15 -1.62
CA LEU A 10 -32.37 46.33 -2.68
C LEU A 10 -30.90 46.00 -2.38
N MET A 11 -30.13 46.98 -1.92
CA MET A 11 -28.73 46.79 -1.49
C MET A 11 -28.62 45.89 -0.25
N PHE A 12 -29.52 46.05 0.72
CA PHE A 12 -29.58 45.17 1.90
C PHE A 12 -29.91 43.72 1.50
N GLY A 13 -30.91 43.52 0.64
CA GLY A 13 -31.26 42.20 0.12
C GLY A 13 -30.12 41.55 -0.67
N LEU A 14 -29.39 42.33 -1.48
CA LEU A 14 -28.21 41.87 -2.20
C LEU A 14 -27.07 41.48 -1.24
N MET A 15 -26.78 42.30 -0.23
CA MET A 15 -25.75 41.96 0.77
C MET A 15 -26.11 40.72 1.58
N LEU A 16 -27.39 40.53 1.92
CA LEU A 16 -27.85 39.35 2.62
C LEU A 16 -27.72 38.10 1.75
N LEU A 17 -28.05 38.20 0.47
CA LEU A 17 -27.86 37.11 -0.50
C LEU A 17 -26.38 36.75 -0.68
N ILE A 18 -25.50 37.76 -0.83
CA ILE A 18 -24.05 37.56 -0.92
C ILE A 18 -23.51 36.92 0.36
N SER A 19 -24.01 37.32 1.54
CA SER A 19 -23.59 36.74 2.82
C SER A 19 -23.99 35.27 2.96
N VAL A 20 -25.21 34.91 2.54
CA VAL A 20 -25.67 33.52 2.52
C VAL A 20 -24.86 32.68 1.55
N ILE A 21 -24.57 33.20 0.35
CA ILE A 21 -23.70 32.52 -0.63
C ILE A 21 -22.28 32.35 -0.07
N ALA A 22 -21.69 33.39 0.52
CA ALA A 22 -20.35 33.31 1.11
C ALA A 22 -20.26 32.25 2.23
N LEU A 23 -21.27 32.21 3.13
CA LEU A 23 -21.37 31.18 4.17
C LEU A 23 -21.56 29.78 3.58
N SER A 24 -22.28 29.66 2.45
CA SER A 24 -22.46 28.40 1.75
C SER A 24 -21.15 27.93 1.09
N PHE A 25 -20.32 28.86 0.61
CA PHE A 25 -19.01 28.55 0.05
C PHE A 25 -18.06 27.97 1.12
N ASP A 26 -18.01 28.55 2.32
CA ASP A 26 -17.19 28.01 3.42
C ASP A 26 -17.64 26.58 3.83
N TYR A 27 -18.93 26.27 3.67
CA TYR A 27 -19.47 24.95 3.99
C TYR A 27 -19.32 23.91 2.87
N LEU A 28 -19.19 24.36 1.61
CA LEU A 28 -19.16 23.50 0.43
C LEU A 28 -17.76 23.26 -0.14
N PHE A 29 -16.80 24.15 0.12
CA PHE A 29 -15.45 24.07 -0.48
C PHE A 29 -14.37 23.69 0.54
N PRO A 30 -13.57 22.65 0.27
CA PRO A 30 -12.42 22.25 1.08
C PRO A 30 -11.41 23.38 1.31
N THR A 31 -11.32 23.90 2.53
CA THR A 31 -10.43 25.05 2.83
C THR A 31 -9.09 24.64 3.41
N SER A 32 -9.07 23.70 4.37
CA SER A 32 -7.85 23.25 5.02
C SER A 32 -7.03 22.29 4.15
N VAL A 33 -5.77 22.06 4.51
CA VAL A 33 -4.90 21.10 3.80
C VAL A 33 -5.49 19.69 3.86
N VAL A 34 -6.09 19.32 5.00
CA VAL A 34 -6.69 18.00 5.22
C VAL A 34 -8.02 17.88 4.46
N ASP A 35 -8.84 18.94 4.41
CA ASP A 35 -10.06 18.90 3.58
C ASP A 35 -9.72 18.65 2.11
N LYS A 36 -8.68 19.33 1.61
CA LYS A 36 -8.21 19.17 0.23
C LYS A 36 -7.57 17.80 -0.02
N MET A 37 -7.07 17.15 1.03
CA MET A 37 -6.53 15.78 0.95
C MET A 37 -7.64 14.78 0.65
N PHE A 38 -8.78 14.89 1.35
CA PHE A 38 -9.92 13.99 1.21
C PHE A 38 -11.01 14.52 0.26
N ASN A 39 -10.77 15.67 -0.37
CA ASN A 39 -11.70 16.36 -1.26
C ASN A 39 -13.10 16.59 -0.65
N GLN A 40 -13.16 16.82 0.65
CA GLN A 40 -14.38 17.10 1.41
C GLN A 40 -14.04 17.80 2.71
N ASN A 41 -14.99 18.52 3.31
CA ASN A 41 -14.80 19.12 4.63
C ASN A 41 -14.78 18.05 5.72
N VAL A 42 -13.75 18.06 6.56
CA VAL A 42 -13.50 17.03 7.58
C VAL A 42 -13.15 17.66 8.93
N ASN A 43 -13.36 16.88 9.99
CA ASN A 43 -12.87 17.19 11.33
C ASN A 43 -11.67 16.29 11.65
N VAL A 44 -10.60 16.89 12.17
CA VAL A 44 -9.48 16.16 12.77
C VAL A 44 -9.71 16.10 14.27
N VAL A 45 -9.87 14.88 14.80
CA VAL A 45 -10.20 14.62 16.20
C VAL A 45 -9.21 13.61 16.81
N ASN A 46 -9.28 13.42 18.12
CA ASN A 46 -8.45 12.42 18.84
C ASN A 46 -6.94 12.53 18.58
N VAL A 47 -6.44 13.77 18.44
CA VAL A 47 -5.02 14.04 18.23
C VAL A 47 -4.22 13.60 19.46
N LYS A 48 -3.25 12.72 19.25
CA LYS A 48 -2.36 12.16 20.27
C LYS A 48 -0.92 12.15 19.76
N PRO A 49 0.06 12.43 20.64
CA PRO A 49 1.46 12.33 20.26
C PRO A 49 1.85 10.86 20.02
N VAL A 50 2.72 10.62 19.04
CA VAL A 50 3.38 9.32 18.89
C VAL A 50 4.66 9.36 19.70
N ILE A 51 4.76 8.45 20.67
CA ILE A 51 5.91 8.33 21.57
C ILE A 51 6.52 6.95 21.33
N ASP A 52 7.25 6.85 20.22
CA ASP A 52 7.97 5.65 19.84
C ASP A 52 9.38 6.05 19.36
N ALA A 53 10.41 5.37 19.88
CA ALA A 53 11.79 5.67 19.55
C ALA A 53 12.14 5.26 18.11
N GLU A 54 11.49 4.22 17.59
CA GLU A 54 11.67 3.70 16.24
C GLU A 54 10.97 4.59 15.20
N PHE A 55 9.83 5.17 15.58
CA PHE A 55 9.02 6.05 14.73
C PHE A 55 9.08 7.52 15.13
N ASN A 56 10.25 7.99 15.59
CA ASN A 56 10.46 9.34 16.12
C ASN A 56 10.18 10.49 15.13
N GLU A 57 10.11 10.19 13.83
CA GLU A 57 9.73 11.12 12.76
C GLU A 57 8.20 11.36 12.72
N ILE A 58 7.41 10.42 13.23
CA ILE A 58 5.95 10.56 13.37
C ILE A 58 5.70 11.30 14.68
N LEU A 59 5.14 12.51 14.59
CA LEU A 59 4.91 13.37 15.75
C LEU A 59 3.56 13.09 16.41
N GLU A 60 2.53 12.95 15.58
CA GLU A 60 1.13 12.92 16.02
C GLU A 60 0.34 11.94 15.16
N GLN A 61 -0.61 11.27 15.80
CA GLN A 61 -1.68 10.51 15.17
C GLN A 61 -3.02 11.15 15.53
N ALA A 62 -3.93 11.21 14.59
CA ALA A 62 -5.29 11.72 14.75
C ALA A 62 -6.27 10.92 13.91
N GLU A 63 -7.56 11.08 14.17
CA GLU A 63 -8.62 10.51 13.34
C GLU A 63 -9.23 11.60 12.47
N VAL A 64 -9.53 11.26 11.22
CA VAL A 64 -10.29 12.11 10.30
C VAL A 64 -11.72 11.61 10.25
N THR A 65 -12.65 12.52 10.53
CA THR A 65 -14.07 12.25 10.48
C THR A 65 -14.77 13.20 9.52
N THR A 66 -15.87 12.76 8.94
CA THR A 66 -16.81 13.67 8.26
C THR A 66 -17.43 14.65 9.27
N LEU A 67 -18.14 15.67 8.79
CA LEU A 67 -18.79 16.65 9.66
C LEU A 67 -19.84 16.06 10.61
N ASP A 68 -20.44 14.92 10.24
CA ASP A 68 -21.37 14.12 11.05
C ASP A 68 -20.68 13.10 11.98
N GLY A 69 -19.35 13.05 12.00
CA GLY A 69 -18.57 12.26 12.95
C GLY A 69 -18.25 10.83 12.51
N LYS A 70 -18.53 10.44 11.26
CA LYS A 70 -18.12 9.14 10.73
C LYS A 70 -16.62 9.16 10.44
N LYS A 71 -15.86 8.23 11.01
CA LYS A 71 -14.43 8.04 10.69
C LYS A 71 -14.26 7.67 9.21
N ILE A 72 -13.28 8.28 8.56
CA ILE A 72 -12.92 8.03 7.16
C ILE A 72 -11.44 7.73 6.96
N ALA A 73 -10.57 8.16 7.87
CA ALA A 73 -9.13 7.91 7.79
C ALA A 73 -8.46 8.08 9.16
N ASP A 74 -7.26 7.53 9.28
CA ASP A 74 -6.27 7.96 10.28
C ASP A 74 -5.30 8.95 9.64
N LEU A 75 -4.88 9.95 10.40
CA LEU A 75 -4.00 11.04 9.97
C LEU A 75 -2.75 11.08 10.82
N TYR A 76 -1.61 11.21 10.16
CA TYR A 76 -0.30 11.28 10.77
C TYR A 76 0.38 12.59 10.42
N THR A 77 0.98 13.25 11.41
CA THR A 77 1.92 14.34 11.18
C THR A 77 3.33 13.78 11.23
N VAL A 78 4.05 13.83 10.12
CA VAL A 78 5.45 13.38 10.02
C VAL A 78 6.36 14.57 9.84
N ARG A 79 7.54 14.54 10.45
CA ARG A 79 8.57 15.55 10.31
C ARG A 79 9.82 14.96 9.67
N VAL A 80 10.29 15.67 8.66
CA VAL A 80 11.53 15.39 7.95
C VAL A 80 12.42 16.62 8.03
N ASP A 81 13.59 16.48 8.66
CA ASP A 81 14.64 17.50 8.64
C ASP A 81 15.82 16.99 7.81
N HIS A 82 15.98 17.55 6.61
CA HIS A 82 17.04 17.18 5.69
C HIS A 82 17.91 18.37 5.32
N THR A 83 19.08 18.13 4.73
CA THR A 83 20.04 19.18 4.31
C THR A 83 19.43 20.23 3.38
N TYR A 84 18.40 19.89 2.60
CA TYR A 84 17.78 20.78 1.61
C TYR A 84 16.52 21.49 2.10
N PHE A 85 15.77 20.86 3.01
CA PHE A 85 14.50 21.37 3.48
C PHE A 85 14.14 20.80 4.85
N TYR A 86 13.33 21.56 5.56
CA TYR A 86 12.50 21.09 6.65
C TYR A 86 11.08 20.92 6.11
N LEU A 87 10.48 19.77 6.33
CA LEU A 87 9.17 19.40 5.80
C LEU A 87 8.35 18.72 6.90
N GLU A 88 7.15 19.23 7.14
CA GLU A 88 6.10 18.50 7.85
C GLU A 88 5.08 18.01 6.84
N LEU A 89 4.75 16.73 6.90
CA LEU A 89 3.79 16.07 6.03
C LEU A 89 2.56 15.67 6.85
N TYR A 90 1.39 15.85 6.25
CA TYR A 90 0.23 15.05 6.58
C TYR A 90 0.27 13.78 5.73
N VAL A 91 0.13 12.64 6.38
CA VAL A 91 -0.05 11.33 5.75
C VAL A 91 -1.36 10.75 6.28
N GLY A 92 -2.36 10.62 5.41
CA GLY A 92 -3.65 10.00 5.73
C GLY A 92 -3.72 8.59 5.17
N ILE A 93 -4.28 7.65 5.94
CA ILE A 93 -4.60 6.31 5.46
C ILE A 93 -6.10 6.10 5.67
N ASP A 94 -6.84 5.91 4.58
CA ASP A 94 -8.27 5.70 4.65
C ASP A 94 -8.64 4.27 5.08
N LEU A 95 -9.93 4.05 5.34
CA LEU A 95 -10.43 2.74 5.77
C LEU A 95 -10.29 1.63 4.70
N ASP A 96 -10.05 1.99 3.44
CA ASP A 96 -9.81 1.07 2.33
C ASP A 96 -8.29 0.80 2.14
N GLY A 97 -7.42 1.33 3.01
CA GLY A 97 -5.97 1.16 2.93
C GLY A 97 -5.30 2.11 1.92
N LYS A 98 -5.97 3.15 1.44
CA LYS A 98 -5.37 4.11 0.51
C LYS A 98 -4.64 5.21 1.25
N VAL A 99 -3.44 5.49 0.77
CA VAL A 99 -2.51 6.49 1.31
C VAL A 99 -2.67 7.81 0.57
N TYR A 100 -2.75 8.86 1.37
CA TYR A 100 -2.80 10.26 0.95
C TYR A 100 -1.66 11.03 1.60
N ALA A 101 -0.86 11.78 0.85
CA ALA A 101 0.20 12.62 1.42
C ALA A 101 0.14 14.05 0.91
N ARG A 102 0.24 15.03 1.82
CA ARG A 102 0.33 16.46 1.49
C ARG A 102 1.27 17.18 2.44
N ASP A 103 1.93 18.22 1.94
CA ASP A 103 2.75 19.10 2.75
C ASP A 103 1.89 19.94 3.71
N LYS A 104 2.17 19.82 5.01
CA LYS A 104 1.61 20.66 6.08
C LYS A 104 2.40 21.96 6.18
N TYR A 105 3.71 21.85 6.22
CA TYR A 105 4.63 22.98 6.35
C TYR A 105 5.94 22.68 5.63
N VAL A 106 6.51 23.68 4.98
CA VAL A 106 7.76 23.55 4.23
C VAL A 106 8.62 24.76 4.50
N ARG A 107 9.91 24.52 4.78
CA ARG A 107 10.94 25.54 4.79
C ARG A 107 12.18 25.01 4.08
N THR A 108 12.44 25.53 2.89
CA THR A 108 13.66 25.25 2.12
C THR A 108 14.86 25.96 2.76
N LYS A 109 16.04 25.34 2.69
CA LYS A 109 17.26 25.84 3.36
C LYS A 109 18.14 26.73 2.47
N ASP A 110 17.91 26.71 1.16
CA ASP A 110 18.59 27.53 0.17
C ASP A 110 17.71 27.82 -1.08
N ASP A 111 18.18 28.73 -1.94
CA ASP A 111 17.47 29.15 -3.17
C ASP A 111 17.33 28.01 -4.19
N THR A 112 18.35 27.15 -4.28
CA THR A 112 18.35 26.00 -5.20
C THR A 112 17.25 25.00 -4.82
N SER A 113 17.13 24.65 -3.55
CA SER A 113 16.10 23.78 -2.99
C SER A 113 14.71 24.41 -3.17
N SER A 114 14.60 25.73 -3.01
CA SER A 114 13.36 26.49 -3.26
C SER A 114 12.90 26.36 -4.71
N SER A 115 13.82 26.40 -5.66
CA SER A 115 13.52 26.28 -7.10
C SER A 115 13.01 24.87 -7.47
N TYR A 116 13.50 23.83 -6.78
CA TYR A 116 13.14 22.44 -7.06
C TYR A 116 11.92 21.94 -6.28
N PHE A 117 11.59 22.56 -5.14
CA PHE A 117 10.51 22.09 -4.28
C PHE A 117 9.14 21.95 -4.99
N PRO A 118 8.74 22.83 -5.94
CA PRO A 118 7.51 22.61 -6.71
C PRO A 118 7.45 21.26 -7.43
N LEU A 119 8.59 20.75 -7.91
CA LEU A 119 8.67 19.42 -8.56
C LEU A 119 8.53 18.28 -7.54
N VAL A 120 9.07 18.48 -6.33
CA VAL A 120 8.92 17.54 -5.21
C VAL A 120 7.46 17.49 -4.74
N ARG A 121 6.80 18.65 -4.65
CA ARG A 121 5.36 18.75 -4.32
C ARG A 121 4.48 18.11 -5.39
N ALA A 122 4.80 18.31 -6.67
CA ALA A 122 4.08 17.64 -7.76
C ALA A 122 4.23 16.11 -7.68
N TYR A 123 5.41 15.62 -7.31
CA TYR A 123 5.65 14.20 -7.06
C TYR A 123 4.81 13.66 -5.88
N LEU A 124 4.75 14.39 -4.76
CA LEU A 124 3.89 14.04 -3.61
C LEU A 124 2.43 13.86 -4.05
N LEU A 125 1.86 14.89 -4.67
CA LEU A 125 0.45 14.93 -5.05
C LEU A 125 0.09 13.90 -6.14
N LYS A 126 1.04 13.53 -6.99
CA LYS A 126 0.80 12.55 -8.05
C LYS A 126 0.82 11.11 -7.53
N ASN A 127 1.75 10.77 -6.64
CA ASN A 127 2.01 9.37 -6.27
C ASN A 127 1.29 8.92 -5.00
N TYR A 128 0.90 9.85 -4.12
CA TYR A 128 0.30 9.54 -2.83
C TYR A 128 -1.09 10.16 -2.73
N ASN A 129 -1.93 10.03 -3.75
CA ASN A 129 -3.29 10.54 -3.73
C ASN A 129 -4.28 9.41 -3.98
N GLY A 130 -4.41 8.52 -2.99
CA GLY A 130 -5.28 7.36 -3.06
C GLY A 130 -4.57 6.08 -3.54
N LEU A 131 -3.26 5.96 -3.32
CA LEU A 131 -2.52 4.75 -3.63
C LEU A 131 -2.64 3.76 -2.48
N TYR A 132 -3.00 2.50 -2.74
CA TYR A 132 -2.99 1.46 -1.71
C TYR A 132 -1.62 1.31 -1.04
N TYR A 133 -1.59 1.11 0.28
CA TYR A 133 -0.35 1.14 1.05
C TYR A 133 0.67 0.08 0.61
N GLU A 134 0.22 -1.08 0.13
CA GLU A 134 1.03 -2.18 -0.42
C GLU A 134 1.83 -1.73 -1.64
N ASN A 135 1.32 -0.74 -2.38
CA ASN A 135 1.96 -0.25 -3.59
C ASN A 135 2.97 0.87 -3.34
N ILE A 136 3.11 1.34 -2.10
CA ILE A 136 4.03 2.45 -1.75
C ILE A 136 5.48 2.06 -2.03
N GLN A 137 5.84 0.79 -1.81
CA GLN A 137 7.18 0.28 -2.08
C GLN A 137 7.56 0.35 -3.56
N PHE A 138 6.59 0.24 -4.47
CA PHE A 138 6.82 0.30 -5.92
C PHE A 138 6.89 1.73 -6.47
N ILE A 139 6.61 2.75 -5.64
CA ILE A 139 6.83 4.13 -6.05
C ILE A 139 8.32 4.33 -6.30
N ASP A 140 8.67 4.79 -7.50
CA ASP A 140 10.03 5.16 -7.82
C ASP A 140 10.51 6.31 -6.91
N GLY A 141 11.46 6.01 -6.03
CA GLY A 141 12.21 7.02 -5.26
C GLY A 141 13.15 7.85 -6.14
N ALA A 142 13.35 7.40 -7.39
CA ALA A 142 14.36 7.78 -8.37
C ALA A 142 15.79 7.39 -7.96
N ALA A 143 16.61 6.97 -8.93
CA ALA A 143 18.03 6.69 -8.77
C ALA A 143 18.88 7.89 -9.21
N GLY A 144 19.86 8.31 -8.40
CA GLY A 144 20.80 9.40 -8.72
C GLY A 144 21.00 10.44 -7.61
N ALA A 145 21.97 11.35 -7.80
CA ALA A 145 22.43 12.29 -6.77
C ALA A 145 21.85 13.71 -6.86
N THR A 146 20.78 13.93 -7.63
CA THR A 146 20.19 15.28 -7.75
C THR A 146 19.34 15.62 -6.51
N THR A 147 19.27 16.90 -6.13
CA THR A 147 18.42 17.39 -5.04
C THR A 147 16.98 16.89 -5.16
N ILE A 148 16.44 16.80 -6.38
CA ILE A 148 15.09 16.30 -6.65
C ILE A 148 14.97 14.82 -6.28
N VAL A 149 15.91 13.99 -6.72
CA VAL A 149 15.91 12.55 -6.48
C VAL A 149 16.03 12.25 -4.98
N VAL A 150 17.01 12.87 -4.31
CA VAL A 150 17.20 12.70 -2.86
C VAL A 150 15.94 13.10 -2.08
N SER A 151 15.30 14.21 -2.47
CA SER A 151 14.04 14.66 -1.84
C SER A 151 12.90 13.65 -1.98
N ARG A 152 12.78 12.99 -3.14
CA ARG A 152 11.75 11.97 -3.41
C ARG A 152 11.96 10.72 -2.56
N THR A 153 13.18 10.21 -2.49
CA THR A 153 13.53 9.06 -1.63
C THR A 153 13.22 9.34 -0.17
N ILE A 154 13.56 10.52 0.34
CA ILE A 154 13.29 10.88 1.74
C ILE A 154 11.78 10.90 2.03
N ILE A 155 11.00 11.49 1.13
CA ILE A 155 9.54 11.50 1.25
C ILE A 155 8.96 10.09 1.20
N LYS A 156 9.43 9.26 0.26
CA LYS A 156 9.02 7.85 0.17
C LYS A 156 9.28 7.12 1.48
N ASN A 157 10.48 7.27 2.05
CA ASN A 157 10.84 6.62 3.30
C ASN A 157 9.97 7.11 4.46
N ALA A 158 9.70 8.42 4.55
CA ALA A 158 8.83 8.99 5.57
C ALA A 158 7.39 8.47 5.48
N VAL A 159 6.82 8.38 4.27
CA VAL A 159 5.47 7.81 4.07
C VAL A 159 5.46 6.31 4.34
N SER A 160 6.49 5.58 3.90
CA SER A 160 6.61 4.12 4.14
C SER A 160 6.67 3.81 5.63
N LYS A 161 7.40 4.61 6.43
CA LYS A 161 7.41 4.47 7.88
C LYS A 161 6.03 4.69 8.52
N VAL A 162 5.22 5.61 8.01
CA VAL A 162 3.84 5.79 8.48
C VAL A 162 3.01 4.57 8.17
N VAL A 163 3.13 4.02 6.97
CA VAL A 163 2.45 2.78 6.60
C VAL A 163 2.82 1.67 7.59
N VAL A 164 4.12 1.44 7.81
CA VAL A 164 4.61 0.45 8.77
C VAL A 164 4.07 0.70 10.18
N PHE A 165 4.05 1.94 10.65
CA PHE A 165 3.47 2.29 11.95
C PHE A 165 1.96 2.04 12.02
N HIS A 166 1.23 2.23 10.91
CA HIS A 166 -0.23 2.12 10.86
C HIS A 166 -0.70 0.66 10.75
N VAL A 167 -0.12 -0.10 9.81
CA VAL A 167 -0.55 -1.48 9.49
C VAL A 167 0.38 -2.57 10.03
N GLY A 168 1.58 -2.20 10.51
CA GLY A 168 2.66 -3.14 10.81
C GLY A 168 3.67 -3.23 9.66
N GLU A 169 4.82 -3.88 9.90
CA GLU A 169 5.73 -4.23 8.81
C GLU A 169 5.00 -5.11 7.79
N GLU A 170 5.23 -4.86 6.50
CA GLU A 170 4.78 -5.77 5.45
C GLU A 170 5.44 -7.13 5.74
N GLU A 171 4.64 -8.19 5.84
CA GLU A 171 5.17 -9.51 6.15
C GLU A 171 6.13 -9.92 5.02
N ASP A 172 7.42 -9.95 5.32
CA ASP A 172 8.42 -10.46 4.39
C ASP A 172 8.23 -11.98 4.30
N TYR A 173 7.47 -12.38 3.29
CA TYR A 173 7.14 -13.77 3.06
C TYR A 173 8.37 -14.61 2.67
N ILE A 174 9.46 -14.00 2.20
CA ILE A 174 10.72 -14.70 1.92
C ILE A 174 11.48 -14.95 3.24
N GLU A 175 11.56 -13.96 4.13
CA GLU A 175 12.09 -14.15 5.49
C GLU A 175 11.25 -15.17 6.27
N THR A 176 9.92 -15.15 6.11
CA THR A 176 9.01 -16.13 6.71
C THR A 176 9.21 -17.54 6.14
N LEU A 177 9.31 -17.67 4.82
CA LEU A 177 9.59 -18.92 4.11
C LEU A 177 10.89 -19.57 4.56
N LEU A 178 11.96 -18.78 4.68
CA LEU A 178 13.30 -19.24 5.05
C LEU A 178 13.50 -19.32 6.57
N GLY A 179 12.62 -18.72 7.37
CA GLY A 179 12.73 -18.67 8.82
C GLY A 179 13.83 -17.72 9.32
N GLY A 180 14.17 -16.69 8.55
CA GLY A 180 15.12 -15.65 8.97
C GLY A 180 15.65 -14.78 7.84
N LYS A 181 16.40 -13.74 8.22
CA LYS A 181 16.94 -12.72 7.31
C LYS A 181 17.83 -13.32 6.22
N TYR A 182 17.68 -12.78 5.01
CA TYR A 182 18.44 -13.16 3.82
C TYR A 182 19.12 -11.94 3.19
N THR A 183 20.00 -12.17 2.23
CA THR A 183 20.54 -11.14 1.34
C THR A 183 19.95 -11.32 -0.04
N LEU A 184 19.26 -10.30 -0.57
CA LEU A 184 18.78 -10.27 -1.95
C LEU A 184 19.93 -9.96 -2.91
N ASN A 185 20.19 -10.86 -3.86
CA ASN A 185 21.25 -10.71 -4.84
C ASN A 185 20.70 -10.19 -6.18
N ASN A 186 19.53 -10.68 -6.59
CA ASN A 186 18.91 -10.33 -7.86
C ASN A 186 17.38 -10.60 -7.81
N GLU A 187 16.64 -9.90 -8.66
CA GLU A 187 15.20 -10.04 -8.81
C GLU A 187 14.83 -9.90 -10.29
N SER A 188 13.93 -10.77 -10.76
CA SER A 188 13.34 -10.67 -12.10
C SER A 188 11.89 -11.08 -12.06
N THR A 189 11.08 -10.58 -12.99
CA THR A 189 9.68 -10.98 -13.13
C THR A 189 9.41 -11.36 -14.57
N ASP A 190 8.76 -12.51 -14.76
CA ASP A 190 8.26 -12.98 -16.04
C ASP A 190 6.82 -13.47 -15.87
N GLY A 191 5.89 -12.83 -16.58
CA GLY A 191 4.46 -13.09 -16.44
C GLY A 191 3.97 -12.93 -14.99
N ASN A 192 3.45 -14.00 -14.42
CA ASN A 192 2.90 -14.10 -13.07
C ASN A 192 3.90 -14.66 -12.04
N VAL A 193 5.16 -14.87 -12.43
CA VAL A 193 6.22 -15.40 -11.57
C VAL A 193 7.31 -14.35 -11.38
N THR A 194 7.62 -14.03 -10.13
CA THR A 194 8.80 -13.25 -9.74
C THR A 194 9.84 -14.20 -9.15
N THR A 195 11.07 -14.09 -9.62
CA THR A 195 12.22 -14.88 -9.18
C THR A 195 13.18 -14.01 -8.38
N TYR A 196 13.58 -14.48 -7.21
CA TYR A 196 14.53 -13.83 -6.32
C TYR A 196 15.73 -14.75 -6.11
N ASP A 197 16.93 -14.27 -6.45
CA ASP A 197 18.16 -14.95 -6.08
C ASP A 197 18.61 -14.41 -4.73
N VAL A 198 18.69 -15.29 -3.72
CA VAL A 198 18.95 -14.91 -2.33
C VAL A 198 20.06 -15.74 -1.71
N THR A 199 20.81 -15.16 -0.78
CA THR A 199 21.74 -15.88 0.08
C THR A 199 21.19 -15.92 1.50
N TYR A 200 21.01 -17.13 2.04
CA TYR A 200 20.51 -17.39 3.39
C TYR A 200 21.41 -18.41 4.08
N ASN A 201 21.88 -18.10 5.29
CA ASN A 201 22.82 -18.96 6.06
C ASN A 201 24.04 -19.45 5.24
N ASN A 202 24.64 -18.57 4.44
CA ASN A 202 25.78 -18.86 3.56
C ASN A 202 25.50 -19.91 2.47
N ALA A 203 24.24 -20.16 2.13
CA ALA A 203 23.82 -20.94 0.98
C ALA A 203 22.97 -20.08 0.04
N ASP A 204 23.11 -20.31 -1.26
CA ASP A 204 22.36 -19.62 -2.29
C ASP A 204 21.07 -20.39 -2.60
N TYR A 205 19.98 -19.64 -2.74
CA TYR A 205 18.66 -20.14 -3.10
C TYR A 205 18.08 -19.30 -4.23
N THR A 206 17.24 -19.94 -5.03
CA THR A 206 16.32 -19.24 -5.92
C THR A 206 14.91 -19.39 -5.34
N VAL A 207 14.30 -18.25 -4.99
CA VAL A 207 12.93 -18.19 -4.46
C VAL A 207 12.00 -17.70 -5.55
N TYR A 208 10.92 -18.43 -5.76
CA TYR A 208 9.87 -18.08 -6.71
C TYR A 208 8.64 -17.61 -5.96
N MET A 209 8.11 -16.45 -6.33
CA MET A 209 6.77 -16.00 -5.97
C MET A 209 5.89 -16.11 -7.20
N ALA A 210 4.83 -16.91 -7.14
CA ALA A 210 3.89 -17.05 -8.25
C ALA A 210 2.47 -16.72 -7.77
N SER A 211 1.71 -15.95 -8.56
CA SER A 211 0.37 -15.51 -8.18
C SER A 211 -0.60 -15.55 -9.35
N ASP A 212 -1.77 -16.15 -9.18
CA ASP A 212 -2.80 -16.17 -10.21
C ASP A 212 -4.20 -16.22 -9.60
N THR A 213 -5.22 -15.96 -10.41
CA THR A 213 -6.63 -15.95 -10.03
C THR A 213 -7.34 -17.19 -10.54
N GLY A 214 -8.12 -17.83 -9.68
CA GLY A 214 -8.91 -18.99 -10.06
C GLY A 214 -10.29 -19.00 -9.40
N THR A 215 -11.09 -19.99 -9.80
CA THR A 215 -12.44 -20.18 -9.25
C THR A 215 -12.42 -21.12 -8.06
N TYR A 216 -13.20 -20.80 -7.03
CA TYR A 216 -13.50 -21.67 -5.89
C TYR A 216 -15.00 -21.74 -5.62
N TYR A 217 -15.44 -22.82 -4.98
CA TYR A 217 -16.83 -23.02 -4.58
C TYR A 217 -16.95 -23.02 -3.05
N ASP A 218 -17.75 -22.11 -2.50
CA ASP A 218 -17.93 -21.90 -1.05
C ASP A 218 -19.19 -22.58 -0.49
N PHE A 219 -19.75 -23.55 -1.23
CA PHE A 219 -21.04 -24.20 -0.97
C PHE A 219 -22.29 -23.33 -1.21
N GLN A 220 -22.14 -22.07 -1.63
CA GLN A 220 -23.25 -21.18 -2.00
C GLN A 220 -23.15 -20.76 -3.47
N SER A 221 -21.97 -20.32 -3.92
CA SER A 221 -21.70 -19.84 -5.27
C SER A 221 -20.29 -20.18 -5.73
N VAL A 222 -20.09 -20.06 -7.04
CA VAL A 222 -18.74 -20.02 -7.61
C VAL A 222 -18.23 -18.59 -7.47
N ASN A 223 -17.08 -18.44 -6.85
CA ASN A 223 -16.40 -17.17 -6.65
C ASN A 223 -15.03 -17.23 -7.32
N GLU A 224 -14.41 -16.07 -7.53
CA GLU A 224 -13.03 -15.94 -7.97
C GLU A 224 -12.18 -15.39 -6.83
N GLY A 225 -10.94 -15.83 -6.75
CA GLY A 225 -9.96 -15.34 -5.79
C GLY A 225 -8.55 -15.61 -6.27
N SER A 226 -7.61 -14.80 -5.81
CA SER A 226 -6.18 -14.98 -6.08
C SER A 226 -5.53 -15.92 -5.08
N ILE A 227 -4.53 -16.67 -5.52
CA ILE A 227 -3.62 -17.39 -4.62
C ILE A 227 -2.20 -16.98 -4.99
N THR A 228 -1.39 -16.65 -3.99
CA THR A 228 0.05 -16.47 -4.12
C THR A 228 0.79 -17.59 -3.37
N ILE A 229 1.80 -18.18 -4.01
CA ILE A 229 2.70 -19.17 -3.40
C ILE A 229 4.14 -18.69 -3.46
N TYR A 230 4.93 -19.15 -2.50
CA TYR A 230 6.38 -19.01 -2.51
C TYR A 230 7.04 -20.38 -2.45
N VAL A 231 8.10 -20.57 -3.24
CA VAL A 231 8.87 -21.82 -3.33
C VAL A 231 10.36 -21.49 -3.31
N ALA A 232 11.11 -22.01 -2.35
CA ALA A 232 12.57 -21.87 -2.31
C ALA A 232 13.26 -23.13 -2.83
N VAL A 233 14.21 -22.95 -3.73
CA VAL A 233 14.96 -24.00 -4.40
C VAL A 233 16.45 -23.83 -4.11
N ASP A 234 17.12 -24.92 -3.76
CA ASP A 234 18.57 -24.91 -3.52
C ASP A 234 19.38 -24.94 -4.84
N SER A 235 20.71 -24.86 -4.72
CA SER A 235 21.61 -24.89 -5.87
C SER A 235 21.54 -26.16 -6.72
N ASP A 236 21.02 -27.27 -6.17
CA ASP A 236 20.83 -28.54 -6.88
C ASP A 236 19.45 -28.61 -7.58
N GLY A 237 18.66 -27.53 -7.51
CA GLY A 237 17.33 -27.47 -8.08
C GLY A 237 16.27 -28.16 -7.22
N LYS A 238 16.55 -28.47 -5.95
CA LYS A 238 15.61 -29.15 -5.07
C LYS A 238 14.77 -28.16 -4.27
N ILE A 239 13.46 -28.40 -4.21
CA ILE A 239 12.54 -27.61 -3.38
C ILE A 239 12.84 -27.88 -1.91
N THR A 240 13.19 -26.84 -1.17
CA THR A 240 13.55 -26.92 0.26
C THR A 240 12.48 -26.32 1.16
N HIS A 241 11.82 -25.27 0.71
CA HIS A 241 10.78 -24.57 1.47
C HIS A 241 9.62 -24.21 0.55
N THR A 242 8.42 -24.17 1.12
CA THR A 242 7.22 -23.65 0.47
C THR A 242 6.40 -22.84 1.45
N LEU A 243 5.74 -21.80 0.99
CA LEU A 243 4.84 -20.99 1.80
C LEU A 243 3.59 -20.64 0.99
N LEU A 244 2.44 -20.81 1.63
CA LEU A 244 1.14 -20.33 1.17
C LEU A 244 0.65 -19.27 2.17
N PRO A 245 0.95 -17.98 1.96
CA PRO A 245 0.54 -16.95 2.90
C PRO A 245 -0.97 -16.89 3.07
N GLU A 246 -1.46 -17.02 4.30
CA GLU A 246 -2.90 -16.98 4.57
C GLU A 246 -3.52 -15.63 4.16
N ALA A 247 -2.79 -14.54 4.36
CA ALA A 247 -3.20 -13.20 3.95
C ALA A 247 -3.31 -13.02 2.42
N LEU A 248 -2.60 -13.84 1.62
CA LEU A 248 -2.64 -13.82 0.15
C LEU A 248 -3.45 -14.99 -0.44
N TYR A 249 -4.21 -15.70 0.40
CA TYR A 249 -5.07 -16.79 -0.02
C TYR A 249 -6.53 -16.29 -0.14
N GLY A 250 -6.89 -15.81 -1.33
CA GLY A 250 -8.21 -15.25 -1.65
C GLY A 250 -9.31 -16.29 -1.90
N HIS A 251 -9.02 -17.59 -1.70
CA HIS A 251 -10.00 -18.67 -1.78
C HIS A 251 -10.69 -18.91 -0.42
N SER A 252 -11.67 -19.82 -0.38
CA SER A 252 -12.30 -20.23 0.89
C SER A 252 -11.27 -20.76 1.89
N GLY A 253 -11.13 -20.07 3.04
CA GLY A 253 -10.19 -20.44 4.11
C GLY A 253 -10.55 -21.71 4.89
N GLY A 254 -9.97 -21.88 6.08
CA GLY A 254 -10.23 -23.04 6.95
C GLY A 254 -9.70 -24.36 6.36
N ASN A 255 -10.53 -25.41 6.35
CA ASN A 255 -10.09 -26.75 5.92
C ASN A 255 -9.53 -26.79 4.48
N PHE A 256 -10.04 -25.96 3.57
CA PHE A 256 -9.55 -25.89 2.20
C PHE A 256 -8.15 -25.26 2.12
N TYR A 257 -7.91 -24.20 2.88
CA TYR A 257 -6.57 -23.63 3.04
C TYR A 257 -5.61 -24.68 3.60
N SER A 258 -5.96 -25.35 4.70
CA SER A 258 -5.11 -26.38 5.32
C SER A 258 -4.79 -27.54 4.35
N ALA A 259 -5.77 -27.99 3.58
CA ALA A 259 -5.56 -29.04 2.57
C ALA A 259 -4.67 -28.56 1.40
N THR A 260 -4.81 -27.31 0.98
CA THR A 260 -3.99 -26.71 -0.09
C THR A 260 -2.56 -26.49 0.38
N ASN A 261 -2.38 -25.98 1.60
CA ASN A 261 -1.06 -25.82 2.21
C ASN A 261 -0.36 -27.17 2.40
N THR A 262 -1.10 -28.22 2.78
CA THR A 262 -0.57 -29.59 2.90
C THR A 262 -0.13 -30.12 1.53
N PHE A 263 -0.90 -29.87 0.48
CA PHE A 263 -0.55 -30.24 -0.89
C PHE A 263 0.75 -29.54 -1.34
N LEU A 264 0.83 -28.22 -1.18
CA LEU A 264 2.04 -27.45 -1.53
C LEU A 264 3.25 -27.91 -0.70
N SER A 265 3.10 -28.09 0.61
CA SER A 265 4.18 -28.58 1.48
C SER A 265 4.65 -29.99 1.10
N GLY A 266 3.80 -30.77 0.43
CA GLY A 266 4.11 -32.12 -0.05
C GLY A 266 5.14 -32.17 -1.17
N VAL A 267 5.40 -31.05 -1.87
CA VAL A 267 6.44 -30.99 -2.92
C VAL A 267 7.85 -30.75 -2.37
N ILE A 268 7.98 -30.47 -1.08
CA ILE A 268 9.29 -30.32 -0.44
C ILE A 268 10.10 -31.61 -0.63
N GLY A 269 11.31 -31.45 -1.15
CA GLY A 269 12.22 -32.54 -1.46
C GLY A 269 12.23 -33.00 -2.91
N TYR A 270 11.28 -32.54 -3.74
CA TYR A 270 11.24 -32.82 -5.18
C TYR A 270 12.24 -31.91 -5.90
N ASN A 271 12.77 -32.35 -7.06
CA ASN A 271 13.47 -31.42 -7.94
C ASN A 271 12.45 -30.54 -8.65
N LEU A 272 12.74 -29.24 -8.77
CA LEU A 272 11.88 -28.30 -9.45
C LEU A 272 11.63 -28.71 -10.90
N ASN A 273 12.59 -29.36 -11.57
CA ASN A 273 12.43 -29.77 -12.96
C ASN A 273 11.73 -31.13 -13.14
N ASP A 274 11.39 -31.83 -12.05
CA ASP A 274 10.66 -33.10 -12.11
C ASP A 274 9.15 -32.86 -12.26
N PRO A 275 8.38 -33.84 -12.78
CA PRO A 275 6.92 -33.74 -12.82
C PRO A 275 6.33 -33.49 -11.42
N MET A 276 5.53 -32.44 -11.29
CA MET A 276 4.84 -32.10 -10.04
C MET A 276 3.65 -33.04 -9.79
N PRO A 277 3.32 -33.32 -8.51
CA PRO A 277 2.18 -34.16 -8.19
C PRO A 277 0.88 -33.51 -8.64
N ASP A 278 -0.01 -34.30 -9.24
CA ASP A 278 -1.35 -33.85 -9.59
C ASP A 278 -2.16 -33.49 -8.34
N SER A 279 -3.05 -32.50 -8.50
CA SER A 279 -4.03 -32.13 -7.48
C SER A 279 -4.83 -33.35 -7.03
N THR A 280 -4.85 -33.60 -5.72
CA THR A 280 -5.59 -34.71 -5.11
C THR A 280 -7.07 -34.37 -4.86
N THR A 281 -7.40 -33.08 -4.84
CA THR A 281 -8.77 -32.58 -4.81
C THR A 281 -9.09 -31.95 -6.15
N GLY A 282 -9.80 -32.71 -6.99
CA GLY A 282 -10.11 -32.31 -8.36
C GLY A 282 -11.19 -31.21 -8.45
N PRO A 283 -11.35 -30.63 -9.65
CA PRO A 283 -12.43 -29.73 -9.97
C PRO A 283 -13.77 -30.31 -9.53
N THR A 284 -14.60 -29.51 -8.86
CA THR A 284 -16.04 -29.80 -8.82
C THR A 284 -16.63 -29.44 -10.17
N THR A 285 -17.87 -29.85 -10.44
CA THR A 285 -18.60 -29.42 -11.66
C THR A 285 -18.67 -27.89 -11.80
N ASN A 286 -18.41 -27.15 -10.72
CA ASN A 286 -18.58 -25.71 -10.63
C ASN A 286 -17.28 -24.92 -10.43
N SER A 287 -16.14 -25.56 -10.19
CA SER A 287 -14.88 -24.85 -9.86
C SER A 287 -13.67 -25.78 -10.00
N ASN A 288 -12.55 -25.24 -10.45
CA ASN A 288 -11.28 -25.98 -10.56
C ASN A 288 -10.60 -26.21 -9.21
N GLY A 289 -10.84 -25.35 -8.22
CA GLY A 289 -10.39 -25.51 -6.84
C GLY A 289 -8.96 -25.01 -6.57
N SER A 290 -8.63 -24.82 -5.29
CA SER A 290 -7.36 -24.22 -4.85
C SER A 290 -6.13 -25.05 -5.21
N GLN A 291 -6.17 -26.38 -5.02
CA GLN A 291 -5.04 -27.26 -5.35
C GLN A 291 -4.74 -27.28 -6.86
N TYR A 292 -5.77 -27.16 -7.70
CA TYR A 292 -5.57 -27.03 -9.14
C TYR A 292 -4.82 -25.74 -9.48
N LEU A 293 -5.24 -24.61 -8.92
CA LEU A 293 -4.56 -23.33 -9.14
C LEU A 293 -3.11 -23.37 -8.65
N VAL A 294 -2.87 -23.93 -7.46
CA VAL A 294 -1.50 -24.13 -6.94
C VAL A 294 -0.67 -25.03 -7.85
N ASN A 295 -1.25 -26.08 -8.44
CA ASN A 295 -0.54 -26.91 -9.40
C ASN A 295 -0.20 -26.13 -10.68
N GLN A 296 -1.09 -25.27 -11.18
CA GLN A 296 -0.77 -24.38 -12.32
C GLN A 296 0.38 -23.43 -11.97
N LEU A 297 0.33 -22.80 -10.79
CA LEU A 297 1.42 -21.93 -10.33
C LEU A 297 2.77 -22.66 -10.24
N LEU A 298 2.78 -23.93 -9.80
CA LEU A 298 3.99 -24.74 -9.80
C LEU A 298 4.50 -25.02 -11.23
N LEU A 299 3.60 -25.25 -12.19
CA LEU A 299 3.96 -25.43 -13.61
C LEU A 299 4.48 -24.13 -14.24
N ASP A 300 3.90 -22.98 -13.89
CA ASP A 300 4.38 -21.67 -14.32
C ASP A 300 5.81 -21.42 -13.85
N ILE A 301 6.12 -21.78 -12.59
CA ILE A 301 7.48 -21.73 -12.05
C ILE A 301 8.45 -22.63 -12.82
N GLN A 302 7.98 -23.78 -13.33
CA GLN A 302 8.79 -24.68 -14.18
C GLN A 302 9.02 -24.12 -15.60
N GLY A 303 8.38 -23.01 -15.98
CA GLY A 303 8.36 -22.49 -17.34
C GLY A 303 7.47 -23.29 -18.29
N GLY A 304 6.53 -24.07 -17.75
CA GLY A 304 5.56 -24.86 -18.51
C GLY A 304 4.24 -24.11 -18.69
N ALA A 305 4.15 -23.32 -19.76
CA ALA A 305 2.87 -22.82 -20.29
C ALA A 305 2.42 -23.65 -21.51
#